data_AF-A0A258S474-F1
#
_entry.id   AF-A0A258S474-F1
#
_cell.length_a   1.000
_cell.length_b   1.000
_cell.length_c   1.000
_cell.angle_alpha   90.00
_cell.angle_beta   90.00
_cell.angle_gamma   90.00
#
_symmetry.space_group_name_H-M   'P 1'
#
loop_
_entity.id
_entity.type
_entity.pdbx_description
1 polymer ?
#
loop_
_entity_poly.entity_id
_entity_poly.type
_entity_poly.pdbx_seq_one_letter_code
_entity_poly.pdbx_strand_id
1 'polypeptide(L)'
;MTSLLFILALGMPLGLLFGCASSPIRRGMAVWLWLAPLPALALVAFAEPNAAWALGNERFALHFVLDAPARILLGVAALLWSMAGIYAASWLRGDIEQSGLPVTWLMTLSGCVGVFLAADLISFYFLLAVLSIGASGMVLQGQSAEAQRASGIYLGIALLGEAFLLAGLVLLAAATPDDSLLIRDAVHFFFSAKEGLLGWRWEHVAPLLRLESRVL
;
A
#
# COMPACT_ATOMS: atom_id res chain seq x y z
N MET A 1 -16.35 -6.51 14.98
CA MET A 1 -16.89 -5.95 13.72
C MET A 1 -15.78 -5.40 12.83
N THR A 2 -14.83 -4.63 13.38
CA THR A 2 -13.65 -4.10 12.67
C THR A 2 -12.80 -5.18 11.97
N SER A 3 -12.50 -6.31 12.60
CA SER A 3 -11.73 -7.40 11.98
C SER A 3 -12.38 -7.94 10.71
N LEU A 4 -13.71 -8.02 10.66
CA LEU A 4 -14.45 -8.43 9.47
C LEU A 4 -14.26 -7.41 8.34
N LEU A 5 -14.24 -6.11 8.65
CA LEU A 5 -14.02 -5.06 7.65
C LEU A 5 -12.61 -5.15 7.04
N PHE A 6 -11.58 -5.44 7.86
CA PHE A 6 -10.22 -5.69 7.35
C PHE A 6 -10.17 -6.91 6.43
N ILE A 7 -10.78 -8.02 6.88
CA ILE A 7 -10.86 -9.26 6.09
C ILE A 7 -11.59 -9.00 4.77
N LEU A 8 -12.66 -8.21 4.76
CA LEU A 8 -13.38 -7.88 3.53
C LEU A 8 -12.58 -6.92 2.64
N ALA A 9 -11.94 -5.90 3.21
CA ALA A 9 -11.14 -4.92 2.46
C ALA A 9 -9.97 -5.57 1.71
N LEU A 10 -9.29 -6.55 2.34
CA LEU A 10 -8.17 -7.27 1.72
C LEU A 10 -8.62 -8.55 0.99
N GLY A 11 -9.52 -9.31 1.62
CA GLY A 11 -9.93 -10.63 1.14
C GLY A 11 -10.86 -10.58 -0.06
N MET A 12 -11.65 -9.52 -0.24
CA MET A 12 -12.54 -9.39 -1.39
C MET A 12 -11.77 -9.22 -2.71
N PRO A 13 -10.85 -8.25 -2.88
CA PRO A 13 -10.08 -8.14 -4.12
C PRO A 13 -9.17 -9.35 -4.36
N LEU A 14 -8.59 -9.93 -3.31
CA LEU A 14 -7.81 -11.17 -3.40
C LEU A 14 -8.67 -12.38 -3.80
N GLY A 15 -9.86 -12.51 -3.24
CA GLY A 15 -10.80 -13.59 -3.57
C GLY A 15 -11.27 -13.50 -5.02
N LEU A 16 -11.57 -12.29 -5.51
CA LEU A 16 -11.87 -12.07 -6.92
C LEU A 16 -10.68 -12.39 -7.82
N LEU A 17 -9.45 -12.05 -7.39
CA LEU A 17 -8.22 -12.37 -8.10
C LEU A 17 -8.05 -13.88 -8.26
N PHE A 18 -8.25 -14.67 -7.20
CA PHE A 18 -8.25 -16.13 -7.29
C PHE A 18 -9.41 -16.65 -8.16
N GLY A 19 -10.57 -15.99 -8.11
CA GLY A 19 -11.72 -16.28 -8.96
C GLY A 19 -11.43 -16.14 -10.47
N CYS A 20 -10.52 -15.24 -10.87
CA CYS A 20 -10.08 -15.09 -12.27
C CYS A 20 -9.45 -16.36 -12.86
N ALA A 21 -8.95 -17.30 -12.03
CA ALA A 21 -8.43 -18.57 -12.51
C ALA A 21 -9.52 -19.47 -13.14
N SER A 22 -10.79 -19.17 -12.88
CA SER A 22 -11.93 -19.90 -13.45
C SER A 22 -12.62 -19.10 -14.55
N SER A 23 -12.75 -19.70 -15.74
CA SER A 23 -13.47 -19.11 -16.88
C SER A 23 -14.91 -18.66 -16.56
N PRO A 24 -15.75 -19.42 -15.81
CA PRO A 24 -17.13 -18.99 -15.57
C PRO A 24 -17.23 -17.72 -14.71
N ILE A 25 -16.37 -17.55 -13.71
CA ILE A 25 -16.37 -16.36 -12.84
C ILE A 25 -15.83 -15.15 -13.61
N ARG A 26 -14.83 -15.37 -14.46
CA ARG A 26 -14.21 -14.30 -15.26
C ARG A 26 -15.21 -13.57 -16.16
N ARG A 27 -16.22 -14.26 -16.70
CA ARG A 27 -17.28 -13.64 -17.53
C ARG A 27 -18.08 -12.56 -16.81
N GLY A 28 -18.29 -12.71 -15.49
CA GLY A 28 -18.98 -11.72 -14.67
C GLY A 28 -18.07 -10.64 -14.09
N MET A 29 -16.75 -10.80 -14.22
CA MET A 29 -15.76 -10.02 -13.45
C MET A 29 -15.81 -8.52 -13.76
N ALA A 30 -16.23 -8.11 -14.97
CA ALA A 30 -16.38 -6.71 -15.33
C ALA A 30 -17.28 -5.93 -14.34
N VAL A 31 -18.36 -6.55 -13.85
CA VAL A 31 -19.24 -5.90 -12.86
C VAL A 31 -18.61 -5.93 -11.47
N TRP A 32 -17.79 -6.93 -11.14
CA TRP A 32 -17.16 -7.02 -9.83
C TRP A 32 -16.01 -6.02 -9.63
N LEU A 33 -15.36 -5.55 -10.70
CA LEU A 33 -14.26 -4.59 -10.60
C LEU A 33 -14.69 -3.31 -9.87
N TRP A 34 -15.84 -2.71 -10.20
CA TRP A 34 -16.25 -1.48 -9.50
C TRP A 34 -16.70 -1.72 -8.06
N LEU A 35 -17.19 -2.92 -7.71
CA LEU A 35 -17.53 -3.28 -6.34
C LEU A 35 -16.30 -3.60 -5.48
N ALA A 36 -15.18 -3.98 -6.10
CA ALA A 36 -14.02 -4.48 -5.38
C ALA A 36 -13.41 -3.52 -4.34
N PRO A 37 -13.39 -2.20 -4.56
CA PRO A 37 -12.89 -1.23 -3.58
C PRO A 37 -13.94 -0.82 -2.52
N LEU A 38 -15.22 -1.18 -2.68
CA LEU A 38 -16.27 -0.76 -1.74
C LEU A 38 -16.05 -1.26 -0.30
N PRO A 39 -15.57 -2.49 -0.06
CA PRO A 39 -15.21 -2.93 1.29
C PRO A 39 -14.12 -2.07 1.95
N ALA A 40 -13.18 -1.52 1.16
CA ALA A 40 -12.19 -0.58 1.67
C ALA A 40 -12.80 0.77 2.06
N LEU A 41 -13.79 1.28 1.29
CA LEU A 41 -14.57 2.45 1.69
C LEU A 41 -15.38 2.19 2.96
N ALA A 42 -15.99 1.01 3.09
CA ALA A 42 -16.71 0.62 4.29
C ALA A 42 -15.76 0.55 5.51
N LEU A 43 -14.54 0.03 5.32
CA LEU A 43 -13.52 0.05 6.38
C LEU A 43 -13.20 1.48 6.80
N VAL A 44 -12.98 2.40 5.85
CA VAL A 44 -12.70 3.82 6.13
C VAL A 44 -13.85 4.51 6.88
N ALA A 45 -15.09 4.23 6.50
CA ALA A 45 -16.29 4.88 7.04
C ALA A 45 -16.70 4.33 8.42
N PHE A 46 -16.57 3.02 8.64
CA PHE A 46 -17.16 2.36 9.81
C PHE A 46 -16.13 1.84 10.82
N ALA A 47 -14.84 1.81 10.51
CA ALA A 47 -13.83 1.38 11.47
C ALA A 47 -13.52 2.47 12.50
N GLU A 48 -13.30 2.01 13.74
CA GLU A 48 -12.84 2.83 14.85
C GLU A 48 -11.50 3.52 14.50
N PRO A 49 -11.23 4.72 15.05
CA PRO A 49 -9.95 5.39 14.90
C PRO A 49 -8.79 4.49 15.33
N ASN A 50 -7.73 4.42 14.51
CA ASN A 50 -6.55 3.56 14.75
C ASN A 50 -6.89 2.06 14.91
N ALA A 51 -7.98 1.59 14.31
CA ALA A 51 -8.31 0.17 14.30
C ALA A 51 -7.13 -0.64 13.76
N ALA A 52 -6.78 -1.70 14.47
CA ALA A 52 -5.70 -2.60 14.13
C ALA A 52 -6.23 -4.03 13.97
N TRP A 53 -5.61 -4.77 13.07
CA TRP A 53 -5.89 -6.19 12.86
C TRP A 53 -4.60 -6.92 12.54
N ALA A 54 -4.38 -8.06 13.19
CA ALA A 54 -3.24 -8.92 12.93
C ALA A 54 -3.72 -10.22 12.28
N LEU A 55 -3.01 -10.67 11.26
CA LEU A 55 -3.23 -11.93 10.56
C LEU A 55 -1.99 -12.82 10.70
N GLY A 56 -2.12 -13.95 11.38
CA GLY A 56 -1.03 -14.92 11.53
C GLY A 56 -0.93 -15.48 12.95
N ASN A 57 0.19 -16.17 13.22
CA ASN A 57 0.55 -16.64 14.55
C ASN A 57 1.53 -15.66 15.22
N GLU A 58 1.84 -15.84 16.50
CA GLU A 58 2.72 -14.92 17.23
C GLU A 58 4.15 -14.79 16.68
N ARG A 59 4.57 -15.67 15.76
CA ARG A 59 5.90 -15.62 15.12
C ARG A 59 5.89 -14.94 13.76
N PHE A 60 4.76 -14.97 13.05
CA PHE A 60 4.57 -14.43 11.71
C PHE A 60 3.21 -13.75 11.61
N ALA A 61 3.02 -12.71 12.41
CA ALA A 61 1.83 -11.88 12.37
C ALA A 61 2.04 -10.73 11.39
N LEU A 62 1.18 -10.65 10.37
CA LEU A 62 1.07 -9.49 9.50
C LEU A 62 0.15 -8.49 10.20
N HIS A 63 0.66 -7.29 10.46
CA HIS A 63 -0.06 -6.26 11.18
C HIS A 63 -0.62 -5.24 10.19
N PHE A 64 -1.91 -4.96 10.34
CA PHE A 64 -2.62 -3.96 9.58
C PHE A 64 -3.23 -2.91 10.50
N VAL A 65 -3.10 -1.64 10.12
CA VAL A 65 -3.61 -0.50 10.89
C VAL A 65 -4.27 0.51 9.96
N LEU A 66 -5.40 1.05 10.42
CA LEU A 66 -6.07 2.17 9.79
C LEU A 66 -5.84 3.43 10.64
N ASP A 67 -4.66 4.00 10.52
CA ASP A 67 -4.30 5.29 11.11
C ASP A 67 -4.85 6.47 10.28
N ALA A 68 -4.62 7.70 10.71
CA ALA A 68 -5.16 8.87 10.03
C ALA A 68 -4.65 9.03 8.58
N PRO A 69 -3.34 8.89 8.28
CA PRO A 69 -2.85 8.88 6.90
C PRO A 69 -3.45 7.75 6.05
N ALA A 70 -3.45 6.51 6.56
CA ALA A 70 -4.00 5.35 5.86
C ALA A 70 -5.48 5.56 5.55
N ARG A 71 -6.26 6.12 6.48
CA ARG A 71 -7.69 6.38 6.28
C ARG A 71 -7.95 7.35 5.13
N ILE A 72 -7.17 8.42 5.03
CA ILE A 72 -7.31 9.42 3.96
C ILE A 72 -6.90 8.80 2.61
N LEU A 73 -5.71 8.19 2.57
CA LEU A 73 -5.16 7.61 1.34
C LEU A 73 -6.03 6.47 0.81
N LEU A 74 -6.45 5.56 1.70
CA LEU A 74 -7.33 4.45 1.34
C LEU A 74 -8.69 4.93 0.89
N GLY A 75 -9.26 5.95 1.53
CA GLY A 75 -10.55 6.53 1.13
C GLY A 75 -10.50 7.12 -0.28
N VAL A 76 -9.48 7.94 -0.56
CA VAL A 76 -9.27 8.52 -1.90
C VAL A 76 -9.00 7.43 -2.93
N ALA A 77 -8.12 6.48 -2.61
CA ALA A 77 -7.80 5.39 -3.51
C ALA A 77 -9.02 4.54 -3.83
N ALA A 78 -9.83 4.16 -2.84
CA ALA A 78 -10.99 3.32 -3.08
C ALA A 78 -12.06 4.02 -3.94
N LEU A 79 -12.23 5.35 -3.82
CA LEU A 79 -13.06 6.13 -4.75
C LEU A 79 -12.51 6.09 -6.17
N LEU A 80 -11.21 6.38 -6.34
CA LEU A 80 -10.55 6.39 -7.65
C LEU A 80 -10.60 5.01 -8.31
N TRP A 81 -10.31 3.95 -7.56
CA TRP A 81 -10.37 2.57 -8.04
C TRP A 81 -11.80 2.16 -8.39
N SER A 82 -12.82 2.63 -7.67
CA SER A 82 -14.22 2.34 -8.01
C SER A 82 -14.59 2.96 -9.37
N MET A 83 -14.20 4.23 -9.58
CA MET A 83 -14.39 4.91 -10.87
C MET A 83 -13.58 4.25 -12.00
N ALA A 84 -12.33 3.87 -11.72
CA ALA A 84 -11.48 3.14 -12.66
C ALA A 84 -12.07 1.76 -13.00
N GLY A 85 -12.72 1.09 -12.05
CA GLY A 85 -13.41 -0.18 -12.25
C GLY A 85 -14.60 -0.04 -13.20
N ILE A 86 -15.39 1.05 -13.08
CA ILE A 86 -16.48 1.37 -14.03
C ILE A 86 -15.90 1.58 -15.44
N TYR A 87 -14.80 2.32 -15.55
CA TYR A 87 -14.15 2.57 -16.82
C TYR A 87 -13.57 1.27 -17.43
N ALA A 88 -12.86 0.47 -16.64
CA ALA A 88 -12.30 -0.81 -17.05
C ALA A 88 -13.39 -1.79 -17.50
N ALA A 89 -14.53 -1.82 -16.80
CA ALA A 89 -15.68 -2.63 -17.17
C ALA A 89 -16.20 -2.29 -18.56
N SER A 90 -16.10 -1.04 -19.01
CA SER A 90 -16.52 -0.64 -20.37
C SER A 90 -15.54 -1.16 -21.44
N TRP A 91 -14.24 -1.16 -21.15
CA TRP A 91 -13.19 -1.75 -22.00
C TRP A 91 -13.29 -3.27 -22.11
N LEU A 92 -13.74 -3.95 -21.06
CA LEU A 92 -13.81 -5.41 -21.00
C LEU A 92 -15.02 -6.03 -21.71
N ARG A 93 -16.01 -5.22 -22.14
CA ARG A 93 -17.28 -5.72 -22.74
C ARG A 93 -17.09 -6.50 -24.05
N GLY A 94 -15.96 -6.34 -24.74
CA GLY A 94 -15.68 -7.02 -26.00
C GLY A 94 -15.05 -8.40 -25.84
N ASP A 95 -14.10 -8.58 -24.90
CA ASP A 95 -13.23 -9.77 -24.88
C ASP A 95 -12.63 -10.08 -23.49
N ILE A 96 -13.48 -10.14 -22.45
CA ILE A 96 -13.06 -10.40 -21.06
C ILE A 96 -12.32 -11.73 -20.86
N GLU A 97 -12.60 -12.74 -21.71
CA GLU A 97 -11.95 -14.04 -21.61
C GLU A 97 -10.54 -14.06 -22.24
N GLN A 98 -10.19 -13.10 -23.07
CA GLN A 98 -8.85 -13.02 -23.64
C GLN A 98 -7.99 -11.95 -22.95
N SER A 99 -8.64 -11.10 -22.15
CA SER A 99 -7.98 -10.02 -21.44
C SER A 99 -7.34 -10.47 -20.12
N GLY A 100 -6.06 -10.14 -19.94
CA GLY A 100 -5.36 -10.21 -18.66
C GLY A 100 -5.70 -9.06 -17.71
N LEU A 101 -6.44 -8.04 -18.17
CA LEU A 101 -6.75 -6.84 -17.41
C LEU A 101 -7.41 -7.11 -16.05
N PRO A 102 -8.41 -8.01 -15.90
CA PRO A 102 -9.04 -8.22 -14.60
C PRO A 102 -8.06 -8.73 -13.54
N VAL A 103 -7.11 -9.57 -13.94
CA VAL A 103 -6.07 -10.13 -13.07
C VAL A 103 -5.11 -9.03 -12.62
N THR A 104 -4.57 -8.27 -13.58
CA THR A 104 -3.59 -7.22 -13.28
C THR A 104 -4.23 -6.08 -12.50
N TRP A 105 -5.49 -5.74 -12.80
CA TRP A 105 -6.31 -4.79 -12.06
C TRP A 105 -6.52 -5.19 -10.60
N LEU A 106 -6.93 -6.44 -10.35
CA LEU A 106 -7.18 -6.93 -8.99
C LEU A 106 -5.88 -7.11 -8.20
N MET A 107 -4.77 -7.49 -8.84
CA MET A 107 -3.45 -7.50 -8.21
C MET A 107 -3.05 -6.09 -7.73
N THR A 108 -3.15 -5.09 -8.61
CA THR A 108 -2.79 -3.72 -8.23
C THR A 108 -3.70 -3.16 -7.15
N LEU A 109 -5.01 -3.40 -7.24
CA LEU A 109 -5.94 -2.99 -6.18
C LEU A 109 -5.58 -3.64 -4.84
N SER A 110 -5.32 -4.96 -4.83
CA SER A 110 -4.98 -5.70 -3.62
C SER A 110 -3.68 -5.17 -2.99
N GLY A 111 -2.66 -4.93 -3.83
CA GLY A 111 -1.41 -4.33 -3.38
C GLY A 111 -1.61 -2.89 -2.88
N CYS A 112 -2.45 -2.09 -3.53
CA CYS A 112 -2.71 -0.69 -3.16
C CYS A 112 -3.42 -0.58 -1.81
N VAL A 113 -4.49 -1.36 -1.61
CA VAL A 113 -5.18 -1.44 -0.32
C VAL A 113 -4.23 -1.99 0.75
N GLY A 114 -3.46 -3.02 0.40
CA GLY A 114 -2.50 -3.65 1.28
C GLY A 114 -1.41 -2.72 1.79
N VAL A 115 -0.74 -2.00 0.90
CA VAL A 115 0.34 -1.05 1.21
C VAL A 115 -0.15 0.05 2.15
N PHE A 116 -1.38 0.56 1.97
CA PHE A 116 -1.91 1.60 2.87
C PHE A 116 -2.29 1.07 4.25
N LEU A 117 -2.63 -0.21 4.37
CA LEU A 117 -2.99 -0.80 5.65
C LEU A 117 -1.79 -1.43 6.37
N ALA A 118 -0.70 -1.76 5.67
CA ALA A 118 0.45 -2.46 6.21
C ALA A 118 1.11 -1.67 7.35
N ALA A 119 1.24 -2.31 8.52
CA ALA A 119 1.84 -1.73 9.71
C ALA A 119 3.22 -2.33 10.04
N ASP A 120 3.61 -3.40 9.34
CA ASP A 120 4.91 -4.06 9.46
C ASP A 120 5.66 -4.09 8.13
N LEU A 121 6.99 -4.18 8.20
CA LEU A 121 7.89 -4.15 7.04
C LEU A 121 7.63 -5.30 6.05
N ILE A 122 7.27 -6.49 6.56
CA ILE A 122 7.10 -7.69 5.74
C ILE A 122 5.83 -7.56 4.89
N SER A 123 4.69 -7.26 5.52
CA SER A 123 3.42 -7.06 4.83
C SER A 123 3.50 -5.91 3.83
N PHE A 124 4.15 -4.80 4.21
CA PHE A 124 4.34 -3.65 3.33
C PHE A 124 5.14 -4.01 2.08
N TYR A 125 6.30 -4.66 2.24
CA TYR A 125 7.14 -5.03 1.09
C TYR A 125 6.45 -6.06 0.18
N PHE A 126 5.80 -7.07 0.77
CA PHE A 126 5.07 -8.07 0.00
C PHE A 126 3.93 -7.44 -0.82
N LEU A 127 3.12 -6.58 -0.22
CA LEU A 127 1.98 -5.94 -0.87
C LEU A 127 2.43 -4.91 -1.92
N LEU A 128 3.58 -4.26 -1.69
CA LEU A 128 4.22 -3.39 -2.67
C LEU A 128 4.67 -4.18 -3.91
N ALA A 129 5.29 -5.34 -3.73
CA ALA A 129 5.69 -6.20 -4.84
C ALA A 129 4.46 -6.67 -5.66
N VAL A 130 3.38 -7.07 -4.98
CA VAL A 130 2.11 -7.44 -5.64
C VAL A 130 1.55 -6.25 -6.43
N LEU A 131 1.59 -5.04 -5.87
CA LEU A 131 1.17 -3.81 -6.55
C LEU A 131 1.97 -3.58 -7.83
N SER A 132 3.29 -3.65 -7.76
CA SER A 132 4.20 -3.36 -8.88
C SER A 132 4.07 -4.36 -10.02
N ILE A 133 3.93 -5.65 -9.70
CA ILE A 133 3.67 -6.69 -10.70
C ILE A 133 2.32 -6.43 -11.38
N GLY A 134 1.26 -6.17 -10.60
CA GLY A 134 -0.06 -5.88 -11.15
C GLY A 134 -0.05 -4.64 -12.05
N ALA A 135 0.60 -3.56 -11.59
CA ALA A 135 0.65 -2.29 -12.31
C ALA A 135 1.43 -2.42 -13.63
N SER A 136 2.55 -3.15 -13.60
CA SER A 136 3.28 -3.52 -14.82
C SER A 136 2.40 -4.30 -15.79
N GLY A 137 1.63 -5.26 -15.29
CA GLY A 137 0.69 -6.02 -16.09
C GLY A 137 -0.43 -5.17 -16.73
N MET A 138 -0.80 -4.04 -16.13
CA MET A 138 -1.73 -3.10 -16.77
C MET A 138 -1.09 -2.34 -17.94
N VAL A 139 0.21 -2.07 -17.87
CA VAL A 139 0.98 -1.44 -18.97
C VAL A 139 1.18 -2.43 -20.12
N LEU A 140 1.30 -3.72 -19.81
CA LEU A 140 1.48 -4.80 -20.78
C LEU A 140 0.26 -5.05 -21.70
N GLN A 141 -0.84 -4.30 -21.56
CA GLN A 141 -2.03 -4.55 -22.35
C GLN A 141 -1.80 -4.36 -23.85
N GLY A 142 -2.00 -5.44 -24.61
CA GLY A 142 -1.79 -5.52 -26.05
C GLY A 142 -0.70 -6.53 -26.44
N GLN A 143 -0.65 -6.91 -27.71
CA GLN A 143 0.37 -7.85 -28.21
C GLN A 143 1.55 -7.16 -28.90
N SER A 144 1.69 -5.83 -28.76
CA SER A 144 2.74 -5.08 -29.44
C SER A 144 4.10 -5.20 -28.73
N ALA A 145 5.18 -5.08 -29.50
CA ALA A 145 6.54 -5.08 -28.96
C ALA A 145 6.78 -3.84 -28.08
N GLU A 146 6.11 -2.72 -28.41
CA GLU A 146 6.16 -1.47 -27.65
C GLU A 146 5.55 -1.63 -26.26
N ALA A 147 4.40 -2.30 -26.14
CA ALA A 147 3.73 -2.55 -24.85
C ALA A 147 4.59 -3.44 -23.95
N GLN A 148 5.22 -4.47 -24.52
CA GLN A 148 6.16 -5.33 -23.79
C GLN A 148 7.36 -4.55 -23.26
N ARG A 149 7.96 -3.70 -24.11
CA ARG A 149 9.10 -2.86 -23.70
C ARG A 149 8.69 -1.84 -22.64
N ALA A 150 7.54 -1.20 -22.79
CA ALA A 150 7.03 -0.22 -21.83
C ALA A 150 6.76 -0.87 -20.46
N SER A 151 6.11 -2.03 -20.44
CA SER A 151 5.90 -2.81 -19.21
C SER A 151 7.22 -3.22 -18.57
N GLY A 152 8.20 -3.65 -19.35
CA GLY A 152 9.52 -4.03 -18.85
C GLY A 152 10.29 -2.86 -18.23
N ILE A 153 10.23 -1.68 -18.86
CA ILE A 153 10.84 -0.44 -18.32
C ILE A 153 10.12 -0.03 -17.03
N TYR A 154 8.79 -0.04 -17.03
CA TYR A 154 7.99 0.29 -15.85
C TYR A 154 8.34 -0.63 -14.67
N LEU A 155 8.36 -1.95 -14.90
CA LEU A 155 8.73 -2.94 -13.88
C LEU A 155 10.18 -2.74 -13.42
N GLY A 156 11.11 -2.48 -14.34
CA GLY A 156 12.52 -2.25 -13.99
C GLY A 156 12.71 -1.02 -13.10
N ILE A 157 12.00 0.08 -13.37
CA ILE A 157 12.04 1.29 -12.53
C ILE A 157 11.38 1.00 -11.16
N ALA A 158 10.25 0.30 -11.15
CA ALA A 158 9.57 -0.09 -9.91
C ALA A 158 10.47 -0.95 -9.01
N LEU A 159 11.08 -2.01 -9.57
CA LEU A 159 12.00 -2.89 -8.85
C LEU A 159 13.26 -2.18 -8.36
N LEU A 160 13.78 -1.21 -9.13
CA LEU A 160 14.90 -0.38 -8.68
C LEU A 160 14.50 0.47 -7.47
N GLY A 161 13.33 1.10 -7.50
CA GLY A 161 12.78 1.85 -6.37
C GLY A 161 12.53 0.95 -5.16
N GLU A 162 11.98 -0.25 -5.37
CA GLU A 162 11.78 -1.26 -4.33
C GLU A 162 13.09 -1.76 -3.73
N ALA A 163 14.16 -1.91 -4.52
CA ALA A 163 15.46 -2.31 -4.02
C ALA A 163 16.06 -1.25 -3.08
N PHE A 164 15.96 0.04 -3.45
CA PHE A 164 16.37 1.14 -2.57
C PHE A 164 15.51 1.21 -1.31
N LEU A 165 14.20 1.03 -1.44
CA LEU A 165 13.28 1.00 -0.32
C LEU A 165 13.60 -0.16 0.62
N LEU A 166 13.80 -1.37 0.09
CA LEU A 166 14.16 -2.56 0.87
C LEU A 166 15.49 -2.35 1.59
N ALA A 167 16.50 -1.78 0.92
CA ALA A 167 17.76 -1.42 1.56
C ALA A 167 17.53 -0.44 2.73
N GLY A 168 16.69 0.57 2.54
CA GLY A 168 16.29 1.51 3.60
C GLY A 168 15.57 0.82 4.76
N LEU A 169 14.63 -0.08 4.48
CA LEU A 169 13.88 -0.83 5.48
C LEU A 169 14.80 -1.77 6.28
N VAL A 170 15.75 -2.44 5.62
CA VAL A 170 16.75 -3.31 6.28
C VAL A 170 17.67 -2.49 7.19
N LEU A 171 18.16 -1.35 6.72
CA LEU A 171 18.99 -0.46 7.55
C LEU A 171 18.22 0.07 8.77
N LEU A 172 16.94 0.39 8.57
CA LEU A 172 16.07 0.88 9.64
C LEU A 172 15.75 -0.21 10.67
N ALA A 173 15.45 -1.43 10.22
CA ALA A 173 15.24 -2.59 11.09
C ALA A 173 16.51 -2.92 11.89
N ALA A 174 17.68 -2.94 11.25
CA ALA A 174 18.97 -3.19 11.91
C ALA A 174 19.34 -2.13 12.95
N ALA A 175 18.81 -0.92 12.84
CA ALA A 175 19.03 0.16 13.79
C ALA A 175 18.01 0.17 14.95
N THR A 176 16.89 -0.54 14.82
CA THR A 176 15.80 -0.51 15.81
C THR A 176 16.07 -1.52 16.93
N PRO A 177 16.01 -1.12 18.21
CA PRO A 177 16.14 -2.05 19.33
C PRO A 177 15.03 -3.12 19.32
N ASP A 178 15.32 -4.31 19.85
CA ASP A 178 14.38 -5.45 20.02
C ASP A 178 13.90 -6.15 18.73
N ASP A 179 14.60 -5.96 17.60
CA ASP A 179 14.27 -6.60 16.30
C ASP A 179 12.82 -6.35 15.83
N SER A 180 12.18 -5.25 16.30
CA SER A 180 10.81 -4.93 15.91
C SER A 180 10.71 -4.61 14.42
N LEU A 181 9.77 -5.28 13.74
CA LEU A 181 9.45 -5.04 12.32
C LEU A 181 8.27 -4.09 12.14
N LEU A 182 7.79 -3.45 13.22
CA LEU A 182 6.70 -2.49 13.14
C LEU A 182 7.21 -1.14 12.65
N ILE A 183 6.53 -0.59 11.65
CA ILE A 183 6.90 0.71 11.05
C ILE A 183 6.87 1.82 12.11
N ARG A 184 5.94 1.76 13.06
CA ARG A 184 5.82 2.79 14.12
C ARG A 184 7.04 2.86 15.03
N ASP A 185 7.64 1.70 15.36
CA ASP A 185 8.75 1.62 16.33
C ASP A 185 10.02 2.16 15.68
N ALA A 186 10.22 1.76 14.42
CA ALA A 186 11.27 2.28 13.55
C ALA A 186 11.18 3.81 13.38
N VAL A 187 9.99 4.36 13.15
CA VAL A 187 9.77 5.82 13.03
C VAL A 187 10.04 6.53 14.35
N HIS A 188 9.54 5.99 15.47
CA HIS A 188 9.76 6.56 16.79
C HIS A 188 11.26 6.60 17.14
N PHE A 189 11.97 5.50 16.86
CA PHE A 189 13.42 5.45 17.02
C PHE A 189 14.13 6.50 16.15
N PHE A 190 13.76 6.61 14.87
CA PHE A 190 14.37 7.60 13.98
C PHE A 190 14.21 9.04 14.49
N PHE A 191 13.01 9.41 14.97
CA PHE A 191 12.79 10.73 15.56
C PHE A 191 13.57 10.92 16.86
N SER A 192 13.58 9.92 17.74
CA SER A 192 14.35 9.97 18.99
C SER A 192 15.87 10.07 18.75
N ALA A 193 16.39 9.28 17.81
CA ALA A 193 17.79 9.31 17.39
C ALA A 193 18.15 10.65 16.74
N LYS A 194 17.26 11.21 15.91
CA LYS A 194 17.42 12.54 15.32
C LYS A 194 17.50 13.62 16.41
N GLU A 195 16.62 13.58 17.40
CA GLU A 195 16.65 14.54 18.52
C GLU A 195 17.91 14.39 19.38
N GLY A 196 18.37 13.15 19.62
CA GLY A 196 19.61 12.87 20.34
C GLY A 196 20.88 13.28 19.59
N LEU A 197 20.93 13.08 18.26
CA LEU A 197 22.08 13.42 17.41
C LEU A 197 22.15 14.91 17.06
N LEU A 198 21.01 15.56 16.84
CA LEU A 198 21.02 16.98 16.49
C LEU A 198 21.25 17.88 17.70
N GLY A 199 21.00 17.44 18.94
CA GLY A 199 21.36 18.18 20.17
C GLY A 199 20.93 19.65 20.20
N TRP A 200 20.07 20.06 19.26
CA TRP A 200 19.74 21.45 18.99
C TRP A 200 18.54 21.79 19.85
N ARG A 201 18.78 21.73 21.16
CA ARG A 201 17.89 22.29 22.17
C ARG A 201 17.86 23.79 21.92
N TRP A 202 16.68 24.32 21.62
CA TRP A 202 16.41 25.77 21.57
C TRP A 202 16.91 26.53 22.82
N GLU A 203 17.15 25.82 23.92
CA GLU A 203 17.81 26.29 25.13
C GLU A 203 19.25 26.81 24.93
N HIS A 204 19.99 26.32 23.93
CA HIS A 204 21.33 26.80 23.60
C HIS A 204 21.33 28.08 22.75
N VAL A 205 20.21 28.40 22.10
CA VAL A 205 20.06 29.57 21.21
C VAL A 205 19.41 30.75 21.94
N ALA A 206 18.55 30.48 22.93
CA ALA A 206 17.90 31.48 23.78
C ALA A 206 18.85 32.47 24.49
N PRO A 207 20.10 32.12 24.89
CA PRO A 207 21.04 33.09 25.46
C PRO A 207 21.68 34.00 24.41
N LEU A 208 21.86 33.52 23.17
CA LEU A 208 22.52 34.27 22.09
C LEU A 208 21.64 35.42 21.60
N LEU A 209 20.31 35.21 21.53
CA LEU A 209 19.34 36.26 21.22
C LEU A 209 19.16 37.32 22.34
N ARG A 210 19.55 37.01 23.58
CA ARG A 210 19.55 37.99 24.70
C ARG A 210 20.81 38.86 24.77
N LEU A 211 21.87 38.48 24.05
CA LEU A 211 23.10 39.26 23.98
C LEU A 211 23.02 40.32 22.88
N GLU A 212 22.32 40.06 21.77
CA GLU A 212 22.10 41.08 20.73
C GLU A 212 21.16 42.21 21.18
N SER A 213 20.23 41.96 22.10
CA SER A 213 19.34 43.01 22.64
C SER A 213 19.95 43.87 23.75
N ARG A 214 21.22 43.64 24.13
CA ARG A 214 21.97 44.51 25.06
C ARG A 214 23.03 45.37 24.37
N VAL A 215 23.22 45.22 23.06
CA VAL A 215 24.24 45.95 22.29
C VAL A 215 23.61 46.95 21.30
N LEU A 216 22.28 47.04 21.27
CA LEU A 216 21.52 48.11 20.61
C LEU A 216 20.75 48.90 21.68
#